data_AF-A0A5Q4EYV5-F1
#
_entry.id   AF-A0A5Q4EYV5-F1
#
_cell.length_a   1.000
_cell.length_b   1.000
_cell.length_c   1.000
_cell.angle_alpha   90.00
_cell.angle_beta   90.00
_cell.angle_gamma   90.00
#
_symmetry.space_group_name_H-M   'P 1'
#
loop_
_entity.id
_entity.type
_entity.pdbx_description
1 polymer ?
#
loop_
_entity_poly.entity_id
_entity_poly.type
_entity_poly.pdbx_seq_one_letter_code
_entity_poly.pdbx_strand_id
1 'polypeptide(L)'
;MLTSLAGVVIQNIAFILFAAGILIWGQARVRHAPPWPGPRPVGKVFRWWLLVIWLVGFALPVAAMVVDGVLGGQAVVWLALVPYLLMFLVQIAFELFVWKRWRSVVWVLVPCLFLPWRCFQVYVGLVTVWPLEGLMLTQVTLVALLVLWLINIGVHYTGIALNLRWDLQRDGDFAAISGVGDLVRPQTPEPGQ
;
A
#
# COMPACT_ATOMS: atom_id res chain seq x y z
N MET A 1 1.41 -6.30 -27.26
CA MET A 1 0.91 -4.99 -26.78
C MET A 1 1.21 -4.75 -25.29
N LEU A 2 1.24 -5.79 -24.44
CA LEU A 2 1.51 -5.71 -22.99
C LEU A 2 2.97 -5.42 -22.57
N THR A 3 3.92 -5.39 -23.52
CA THR A 3 5.36 -5.36 -23.21
C THR A 3 6.11 -4.17 -23.78
N SER A 4 5.46 -3.24 -24.49
CA SER A 4 6.16 -2.03 -24.94
C SER A 4 6.29 -1.05 -23.77
N LEU A 5 7.38 -0.26 -23.75
CA LEU A 5 7.58 0.79 -22.74
C LEU A 5 6.38 1.74 -22.65
N ALA A 6 5.86 2.16 -23.81
CA ALA A 6 4.67 3.01 -23.89
C ALA A 6 3.43 2.33 -23.26
N GLY A 7 3.23 1.04 -23.53
CA GLY A 7 2.13 0.26 -22.94
C GLY A 7 2.23 0.20 -21.42
N VAL A 8 3.43 -0.05 -20.90
CA VAL A 8 3.69 -0.08 -19.45
C VAL A 8 3.45 1.30 -18.82
N VAL A 9 3.93 2.38 -19.43
CA VAL A 9 3.70 3.75 -18.93
C VAL A 9 2.20 4.07 -18.89
N ILE A 10 1.48 3.80 -19.98
CA ILE A 10 0.03 4.05 -20.07
C ILE A 10 -0.72 3.28 -18.98
N GLN A 11 -0.41 2.00 -18.78
CA GLN A 11 -1.03 1.17 -17.74
C GLN A 11 -0.80 1.72 -16.34
N ASN A 12 0.43 2.16 -16.02
CA ASN A 12 0.75 2.73 -14.72
C ASN A 12 0.05 4.07 -14.49
N ILE A 13 0.00 4.94 -15.50
CA ILE A 13 -0.75 6.21 -15.41
C ILE A 13 -2.23 5.92 -15.22
N ALA A 14 -2.81 5.02 -16.01
CA ALA A 14 -4.22 4.64 -15.89
C ALA A 14 -4.53 4.08 -14.49
N PHE A 15 -3.66 3.22 -13.95
CA PHE A 15 -3.80 2.72 -12.59
C PHE A 15 -3.70 3.83 -11.54
N ILE A 16 -2.73 4.75 -11.66
CA ILE A 16 -2.58 5.87 -10.71
C ILE A 16 -3.83 6.75 -10.71
N LEU A 17 -4.36 7.09 -11.88
CA LEU A 17 -5.58 7.88 -12.02
C LEU A 17 -6.78 7.15 -11.42
N PHE A 18 -6.89 5.84 -11.67
CA PHE A 18 -7.94 5.00 -11.11
C PHE A 18 -7.86 4.94 -9.58
N ALA A 19 -6.67 4.68 -9.02
CA ALA A 19 -6.45 4.63 -7.59
C ALA A 19 -6.72 6.00 -6.93
N ALA A 20 -6.25 7.09 -7.54
CA ALA A 20 -6.55 8.45 -7.08
C ALA A 20 -8.07 8.72 -7.08
N GLY A 21 -8.78 8.31 -8.12
CA GLY A 21 -10.23 8.42 -8.22
C GLY A 21 -10.95 7.70 -7.07
N ILE A 22 -10.57 6.46 -6.77
CA ILE A 22 -11.12 5.70 -5.63
C ILE A 22 -10.83 6.39 -4.31
N LEU A 23 -9.60 6.88 -4.09
CA LEU A 23 -9.21 7.51 -2.84
C LEU A 23 -9.93 8.86 -2.65
N ILE A 24 -10.07 9.67 -3.70
CA ILE A 24 -10.83 10.92 -3.66
C ILE A 24 -12.31 10.63 -3.38
N TRP A 25 -12.90 9.64 -4.06
CA TRP A 25 -14.27 9.22 -3.83
C TRP A 25 -14.49 8.74 -2.38
N GLY A 26 -13.59 7.87 -1.88
CA GLY A 26 -13.63 7.40 -0.51
C GLY A 26 -13.52 8.54 0.48
N GLN A 27 -12.59 9.48 0.25
CA GLN A 27 -12.41 10.66 1.09
C GLN A 27 -13.67 11.53 1.13
N ALA A 28 -14.35 11.73 0.00
CA ALA A 28 -15.57 12.51 -0.05
C ALA A 28 -16.67 11.92 0.87
N ARG A 29 -16.70 10.58 1.04
CA ARG A 29 -17.67 9.89 1.90
C ARG A 29 -17.35 9.99 3.39
N VAL A 30 -16.08 10.11 3.75
CA VAL A 30 -15.64 10.16 5.15
C VAL A 30 -15.11 11.53 5.58
N ARG A 31 -15.27 12.57 4.76
CA ARG A 31 -14.73 13.92 5.04
C ARG A 31 -15.25 14.55 6.34
N HIS A 32 -16.40 14.08 6.84
CA HIS A 32 -17.01 14.55 8.09
C HIS A 32 -16.64 13.67 9.29
N ALA A 33 -15.91 12.58 9.08
CA ALA A 33 -15.45 11.73 10.17
C ALA A 33 -14.37 12.44 11.00
N PRO A 34 -14.22 12.12 12.29
CA PRO A 34 -13.13 12.62 13.11
C PRO A 34 -11.77 12.30 12.47
N PRO A 35 -10.75 13.18 12.65
CA PRO A 35 -9.42 12.93 12.12
C PRO A 35 -8.88 11.57 12.57
N TRP A 36 -8.48 10.75 11.60
CA TRP A 36 -7.83 9.46 11.87
C TRP A 36 -6.45 9.71 12.48
N PRO A 37 -6.16 9.20 13.69
CA PRO A 37 -4.87 9.42 14.34
C PRO A 37 -3.73 8.64 13.68
N GLY A 38 -4.05 7.70 12.79
CA GLY A 38 -3.09 6.92 12.01
C GLY A 38 -3.07 5.44 12.35
N PRO A 39 -2.32 4.63 11.60
CA PRO A 39 -2.05 3.26 12.01
C PRO A 39 -1.40 3.27 13.41
N ARG A 40 -1.78 2.32 14.25
CA ARG A 40 -1.27 2.23 15.63
C ARG A 40 0.26 2.10 15.63
N PRO A 41 0.94 2.52 16.72
CA PRO A 41 2.33 2.16 16.93
C PRO A 41 2.42 0.64 17.03
N VAL A 42 2.74 0.06 15.89
CA VAL A 42 2.95 -1.34 15.67
C VAL A 42 4.26 -1.73 16.36
N GLY A 43 4.22 -2.81 17.14
CA GLY A 43 5.29 -3.20 18.04
C GLY A 43 6.63 -3.47 17.34
N LYS A 44 7.64 -3.89 18.11
CA LYS A 44 9.01 -4.12 17.58
C LYS A 44 9.05 -5.00 16.32
N VAL A 45 8.14 -5.98 16.21
CA VAL A 45 7.99 -6.86 15.05
C VAL A 45 7.76 -6.08 13.75
N PHE A 46 6.93 -5.05 13.76
CA PHE A 46 6.65 -4.29 12.55
C PHE A 46 7.83 -3.41 12.11
N ARG A 47 8.64 -2.92 13.05
CA ARG A 47 9.87 -2.19 12.70
C ARG A 47 10.81 -3.09 11.89
N TRP A 48 10.97 -4.35 12.31
CA TRP A 48 11.72 -5.36 11.56
C TRP A 48 11.07 -5.68 10.21
N TRP A 49 9.74 -5.79 10.17
CA TRP A 49 9.00 -5.99 8.93
C TRP A 49 9.19 -4.85 7.92
N LEU A 50 9.16 -3.60 8.37
CA LEU A 50 9.45 -2.44 7.52
C LEU A 50 10.87 -2.51 6.95
N LEU A 51 11.85 -2.92 7.76
CA LEU A 51 13.21 -3.11 7.27
C LEU A 51 13.26 -4.16 6.15
N VAL A 52 12.55 -5.29 6.32
CA VAL A 52 12.43 -6.33 5.28
C VAL A 52 11.80 -5.76 4.01
N ILE A 53 10.73 -4.96 4.13
CA ILE A 53 10.10 -4.29 2.99
C ILE A 53 11.08 -3.38 2.26
N TRP A 54 11.91 -2.61 2.97
CA TRP A 54 12.90 -1.73 2.33
C TRP A 54 14.03 -2.52 1.67
N LEU A 55 14.53 -3.56 2.33
CA LEU A 55 15.62 -4.37 1.78
C LEU A 55 15.16 -5.15 0.54
N VAL A 56 14.05 -5.86 0.65
CA VAL A 56 13.56 -6.73 -0.44
C VAL A 56 12.77 -5.93 -1.47
N GLY A 57 11.93 -4.98 -1.05
CA GLY A 57 11.07 -4.19 -1.92
C GLY A 57 11.75 -3.01 -2.62
N PHE A 58 12.92 -2.58 -2.17
CA PHE A 58 13.64 -1.46 -2.78
C PHE A 58 15.13 -1.77 -3.05
N ALA A 59 15.90 -2.15 -2.03
CA ALA A 59 17.35 -2.32 -2.19
C ALA A 59 17.71 -3.48 -3.13
N LEU A 60 17.03 -4.62 -3.01
CA LEU A 60 17.27 -5.80 -3.85
C LEU A 60 16.97 -5.54 -5.35
N PRO A 61 15.84 -4.92 -5.74
CA PRO A 61 15.61 -4.46 -7.11
C PRO A 61 16.69 -3.53 -7.65
N VAL A 62 17.14 -2.57 -6.84
CA VAL A 62 18.24 -1.67 -7.24
C VAL A 62 19.53 -2.46 -7.48
N ALA A 63 19.85 -3.43 -6.61
CA ALA A 63 21.00 -4.30 -6.80
C ALA A 63 20.88 -5.14 -8.09
N ALA A 64 19.70 -5.70 -8.37
CA ALA A 64 19.44 -6.44 -9.61
C ALA A 64 19.60 -5.56 -10.86
N MET A 65 19.13 -4.31 -10.82
CA MET A 65 19.32 -3.36 -11.92
C MET A 65 20.80 -3.02 -12.15
N VAL A 66 21.60 -2.91 -11.08
CA VAL A 66 23.04 -2.67 -11.22
C VAL A 66 23.75 -3.90 -11.78
N VAL A 67 23.55 -5.08 -11.19
CA VAL A 67 24.28 -6.29 -11.57
C VAL A 67 23.85 -6.79 -12.94
N ASP A 68 22.57 -7.10 -13.14
CA ASP A 68 22.12 -7.68 -14.40
C ASP A 68 21.92 -6.59 -15.47
N GLY A 69 21.43 -5.41 -15.08
CA GLY A 69 21.12 -4.32 -16.00
C GLY A 69 22.34 -3.52 -16.45
N VAL A 70 23.15 -3.00 -15.52
CA VAL A 70 24.34 -2.17 -15.83
C VAL A 70 25.55 -3.03 -16.15
N LEU A 71 25.97 -3.90 -15.23
CA LEU A 71 27.18 -4.72 -15.39
C LEU A 71 26.98 -5.84 -16.41
N GLY A 72 25.78 -6.45 -16.44
CA GLY A 72 25.39 -7.47 -17.41
C GLY A 72 24.92 -6.91 -18.76
N GLY A 73 24.70 -5.60 -18.89
CA GLY A 73 24.26 -4.95 -20.13
C GLY A 73 22.83 -5.29 -20.58
N GLN A 74 21.98 -5.80 -19.70
CA GLN A 74 20.66 -6.32 -20.06
C GLN A 74 19.57 -5.25 -19.94
N ALA A 75 19.25 -4.60 -21.06
CA ALA A 75 18.25 -3.52 -21.11
C ALA A 75 16.84 -3.96 -20.63
N VAL A 76 16.49 -5.23 -20.80
CA VAL A 76 15.19 -5.79 -20.38
C VAL A 76 14.95 -5.70 -18.86
N VAL A 77 16.02 -5.68 -18.06
CA VAL A 77 15.94 -5.55 -16.59
C VAL A 77 15.30 -4.21 -16.21
N TRP A 78 15.60 -3.15 -16.95
CA TRP A 78 15.03 -1.82 -16.72
C TRP A 78 13.52 -1.81 -16.97
N LEU A 79 13.07 -2.49 -18.03
CA LEU A 79 11.64 -2.62 -18.34
C LEU A 79 10.90 -3.40 -17.24
N ALA A 80 11.54 -4.38 -16.62
CA ALA A 80 10.95 -5.17 -15.53
C ALA A 80 10.91 -4.42 -14.19
N LEU A 81 11.98 -3.70 -13.82
CA LEU A 81 12.16 -3.18 -12.45
C LEU A 81 11.90 -1.68 -12.29
N VAL A 82 12.10 -0.85 -13.32
CA VAL A 82 11.83 0.61 -13.20
C VAL A 82 10.36 0.90 -12.94
N PRO A 83 9.39 0.35 -13.70
CA PRO A 83 7.97 0.62 -13.46
C PRO A 83 7.53 0.18 -12.06
N TYR A 84 8.09 -0.93 -11.57
CA TYR A 84 7.87 -1.44 -10.24
C TYR A 84 8.39 -0.47 -9.16
N LEU A 85 9.65 -0.02 -9.25
CA LEU A 85 10.24 0.91 -8.29
C LEU A 85 9.53 2.27 -8.26
N LEU A 86 9.18 2.81 -9.43
CA LEU A 86 8.40 4.05 -9.51
C LEU A 86 7.06 3.88 -8.82
N MET A 87 6.37 2.76 -9.05
CA MET A 87 5.09 2.50 -8.40
C MET A 87 5.22 2.30 -6.88
N PHE A 88 6.32 1.69 -6.42
CA PHE A 88 6.64 1.59 -4.99
C PHE A 88 6.74 2.98 -4.35
N LEU A 89 7.45 3.92 -4.99
CA LEU A 89 7.58 5.30 -4.51
C LEU A 89 6.25 6.06 -4.56
N VAL A 90 5.48 5.88 -5.64
CA VAL A 90 4.14 6.48 -5.75
C VAL A 90 3.23 5.98 -4.63
N GLN A 91 3.22 4.68 -4.34
CA GLN A 91 2.44 4.14 -3.22
C GLN A 91 2.82 4.84 -1.91
N ILE A 92 4.11 4.97 -1.60
CA ILE A 92 4.58 5.65 -0.39
C ILE A 92 4.08 7.10 -0.35
N ALA A 93 4.14 7.82 -1.48
CA ALA A 93 3.63 9.17 -1.57
C ALA A 93 2.13 9.25 -1.27
N PHE A 94 1.33 8.32 -1.82
CA PHE A 94 -0.11 8.21 -1.53
C PHE A 94 -0.37 7.87 -0.06
N GLU A 95 0.35 6.92 0.53
CA GLU A 95 0.21 6.57 1.95
C GLU A 95 0.52 7.77 2.84
N LEU A 96 1.63 8.47 2.59
CA LEU A 96 2.02 9.66 3.34
C LEU A 96 1.01 10.79 3.17
N PHE A 97 0.50 11.00 1.96
CA PHE A 97 -0.49 12.04 1.69
C PHE A 97 -1.82 11.75 2.39
N VAL A 98 -2.40 10.56 2.21
CA VAL A 98 -3.68 10.20 2.82
C VAL A 98 -3.56 10.15 4.35
N TRP A 99 -2.43 9.67 4.88
CA TRP A 99 -2.22 9.62 6.32
C TRP A 99 -1.92 11.00 6.93
N LYS A 100 -0.86 11.69 6.48
CA LYS A 100 -0.40 12.92 7.12
C LYS A 100 -1.20 14.14 6.72
N ARG A 101 -1.61 14.24 5.45
CA ARG A 101 -2.29 15.44 4.93
C ARG A 101 -3.80 15.36 5.07
N TRP A 102 -4.40 14.20 4.80
CA TRP A 102 -5.85 14.01 4.95
C TRP A 102 -6.26 13.51 6.33
N ARG A 103 -5.35 12.85 7.07
CA ARG A 103 -5.67 12.22 8.36
C ARG A 103 -6.94 11.39 8.24
N SER A 104 -7.00 10.57 7.21
CA SER A 104 -8.21 9.85 6.82
C SER A 104 -8.04 8.35 6.92
N VAL A 105 -9.12 7.68 7.32
CA VAL A 105 -9.22 6.23 7.36
C VAL A 105 -9.13 5.58 5.97
N VAL A 106 -9.38 6.36 4.91
CA VAL A 106 -9.19 5.97 3.51
C VAL A 106 -7.77 5.50 3.23
N TRP A 107 -6.81 5.85 4.09
CA TRP A 107 -5.45 5.33 4.05
C TRP A 107 -5.41 3.80 3.93
N VAL A 108 -6.35 3.07 4.56
CA VAL A 108 -6.41 1.60 4.49
C VAL A 108 -6.58 1.08 3.05
N LEU A 109 -7.17 1.88 2.16
CA LEU A 109 -7.41 1.50 0.77
C LEU A 109 -6.13 1.59 -0.07
N VAL A 110 -5.13 2.38 0.35
CA VAL A 110 -3.90 2.56 -0.45
C VAL A 110 -3.20 1.21 -0.64
N PRO A 111 -2.88 0.42 0.40
CA PRO A 111 -2.27 -0.90 0.16
C PRO A 111 -3.22 -1.87 -0.55
N CYS A 112 -4.54 -1.80 -0.33
CA CYS A 112 -5.52 -2.64 -1.03
C CYS A 112 -5.52 -2.42 -2.56
N LEU A 113 -5.22 -1.21 -3.01
CA LEU A 113 -5.15 -0.88 -4.44
C LEU A 113 -3.76 -1.17 -5.01
N PHE A 114 -2.71 -0.71 -4.34
CA PHE A 114 -1.36 -0.76 -4.89
C PHE A 114 -0.68 -2.12 -4.74
N LEU A 115 -0.99 -2.91 -3.70
CA LEU A 115 -0.38 -4.23 -3.55
C LEU A 115 -0.74 -5.20 -4.68
N PRO A 116 -2.02 -5.38 -5.06
CA PRO A 116 -2.37 -6.23 -6.20
C PRO A 116 -1.72 -5.74 -7.50
N TRP A 117 -1.67 -4.43 -7.73
CA TRP A 117 -1.03 -3.86 -8.90
C TRP A 117 0.48 -4.15 -8.93
N ARG A 118 1.17 -4.07 -7.80
CA ARG A 118 2.59 -4.46 -7.71
C ARG A 118 2.80 -5.95 -7.98
N CYS A 119 1.94 -6.82 -7.46
CA CYS A 119 2.01 -8.25 -7.81
C CYS A 119 1.84 -8.46 -9.32
N PHE A 120 0.93 -7.73 -9.96
CA PHE A 120 0.77 -7.76 -11.41
C PHE A 120 2.02 -7.27 -12.15
N GLN A 121 2.63 -6.14 -11.75
CA GLN A 121 3.88 -5.65 -12.35
C GLN A 121 5.02 -6.65 -12.20
N VAL A 122 5.16 -7.28 -11.03
CA VAL A 122 6.16 -8.32 -10.77
C VAL A 122 5.91 -9.55 -11.64
N TYR A 123 4.66 -9.98 -11.79
CA TYR A 123 4.28 -11.06 -12.71
C TYR A 123 4.66 -10.74 -14.16
N VAL A 124 4.34 -9.53 -14.64
CA VAL A 124 4.74 -9.09 -15.99
C VAL A 124 6.27 -9.08 -16.12
N GLY A 125 6.98 -8.60 -15.11
CA GLY A 125 8.44 -8.66 -15.03
C GLY A 125 8.96 -10.10 -15.16
N LEU A 126 8.40 -11.04 -14.38
CA LEU A 126 8.76 -12.46 -14.42
C LEU A 126 8.57 -13.03 -15.81
N VAL A 127 7.37 -12.90 -16.40
CA VAL A 127 7.10 -13.42 -17.75
C VAL A 127 8.06 -12.83 -18.80
N THR A 128 8.51 -11.59 -18.60
CA THR A 128 9.45 -10.91 -19.50
C THR A 128 10.88 -11.44 -19.38
N VAL A 129 11.37 -11.71 -18.15
CA VAL A 129 12.77 -12.09 -17.91
C VAL A 129 13.00 -13.60 -17.76
N TRP A 130 11.95 -14.38 -17.50
CA TRP A 130 12.05 -15.82 -17.23
C TRP A 130 12.63 -16.64 -18.39
N PRO A 131 12.30 -16.37 -19.67
CA PRO A 131 12.87 -17.12 -20.78
C PRO A 131 14.34 -16.79 -21.07
N LEU A 132 14.91 -15.78 -20.40
CA LEU A 132 16.24 -15.26 -20.69
C LEU A 132 17.28 -15.84 -19.73
N GLU A 133 18.44 -16.22 -20.27
CA GLU A 133 19.58 -16.70 -19.49
C GLU A 133 20.41 -15.51 -18.96
N GLY A 134 21.18 -15.74 -17.89
CA GLY A 134 22.09 -14.73 -17.32
C GLY A 134 21.43 -13.63 -16.48
N LEU A 135 20.13 -13.74 -16.17
CA LEU A 135 19.36 -12.78 -15.37
C LEU A 135 18.99 -13.32 -13.97
N MET A 136 19.85 -14.15 -13.39
CA MET A 136 19.51 -14.92 -12.18
C MET A 136 19.12 -14.00 -11.01
N LEU A 137 19.84 -12.89 -10.81
CA LEU A 137 19.55 -11.98 -9.70
C LEU A 137 18.20 -11.29 -9.90
N THR A 138 17.88 -10.85 -11.12
CA THR A 138 16.58 -10.25 -11.46
C THR A 138 15.44 -11.25 -11.30
N GLN A 139 15.60 -12.48 -11.77
CA GLN A 139 14.60 -13.56 -11.62
C GLN A 139 14.33 -13.87 -10.15
N VAL A 140 15.37 -14.09 -9.35
CA VAL A 140 15.25 -14.33 -7.89
C VAL A 140 14.63 -13.12 -7.19
N THR A 141 15.04 -11.91 -7.57
CA THR A 141 14.49 -10.66 -7.02
C THR A 141 12.98 -10.58 -7.28
N LEU A 142 12.53 -10.82 -8.50
CA LEU A 142 11.10 -10.76 -8.82
C LEU A 142 10.30 -11.85 -8.09
N VAL A 143 10.82 -13.06 -7.92
CA VAL A 143 10.17 -14.08 -7.09
C VAL A 143 10.08 -13.62 -5.62
N ALA A 144 11.18 -13.09 -5.07
CA ALA A 144 11.20 -12.58 -3.70
C ALA A 144 10.21 -11.42 -3.50
N LEU A 145 10.11 -10.51 -4.47
CA LEU A 145 9.12 -9.44 -4.49
C LEU A 145 7.69 -9.99 -4.50
N LEU A 146 7.39 -10.97 -5.35
CA LEU A 146 6.06 -11.56 -5.43
C LEU A 146 5.65 -12.16 -4.08
N VAL A 147 6.53 -12.94 -3.46
CA VAL A 147 6.31 -13.52 -2.13
C VAL A 147 6.13 -12.43 -1.08
N LEU A 148 7.00 -11.43 -1.05
CA LEU A 148 6.91 -10.28 -0.13
C LEU A 148 5.53 -9.62 -0.22
N TRP A 149 5.07 -9.32 -1.44
CA TRP A 149 3.81 -8.60 -1.62
C TRP A 149 2.59 -9.45 -1.33
N LEU A 150 2.62 -10.76 -1.62
CA LEU A 150 1.55 -11.67 -1.22
C LEU A 150 1.43 -11.76 0.32
N ILE A 151 2.55 -11.88 1.03
CA ILE A 151 2.55 -11.83 2.49
C ILE A 151 1.99 -10.49 2.98
N ASN A 152 2.42 -9.38 2.38
CA ASN A 152 1.96 -8.05 2.78
C ASN A 152 0.47 -7.82 2.50
N ILE A 153 -0.08 -8.40 1.43
CA ILE A 153 -1.54 -8.46 1.20
C ILE A 153 -2.21 -9.20 2.34
N GLY A 154 -1.74 -10.40 2.68
CA GLY A 154 -2.32 -11.21 3.75
C GLY A 154 -2.31 -10.48 5.10
N VAL A 155 -1.17 -9.91 5.48
CA VAL A 155 -1.02 -9.12 6.72
C VAL A 155 -1.93 -7.89 6.71
N HIS A 156 -1.99 -7.16 5.59
CA HIS A 156 -2.81 -5.95 5.52
C HIS A 156 -4.30 -6.28 5.61
N TYR A 157 -4.77 -7.26 4.82
CA TYR A 157 -6.18 -7.64 4.75
C TYR A 157 -6.70 -8.21 6.08
N THR A 158 -5.91 -9.06 6.73
CA THR A 158 -6.25 -9.58 8.06
C THR A 158 -6.22 -8.47 9.13
N GLY A 159 -5.39 -7.42 8.92
CA GLY A 159 -5.28 -6.27 9.81
C GLY A 159 -6.32 -5.17 9.59
N ILE A 160 -7.13 -5.19 8.52
CA ILE A 160 -8.05 -4.08 8.19
C ILE A 160 -8.97 -3.74 9.36
N ALA A 161 -9.65 -4.73 9.95
CA ALA A 161 -10.58 -4.49 11.04
C ALA A 161 -9.88 -3.80 12.23
N LEU A 162 -8.67 -4.22 12.60
CA LEU A 162 -7.89 -3.60 13.67
C LEU A 162 -7.40 -2.20 13.30
N ASN A 163 -7.03 -1.99 12.04
CA ASN A 163 -6.61 -0.70 11.49
C ASN A 163 -7.77 0.29 11.29
N LEU A 164 -9.02 -0.13 11.42
CA LEU A 164 -10.21 0.74 11.33
C LEU A 164 -10.80 1.09 12.70
N ARG A 165 -10.25 0.52 13.78
CA ARG A 165 -10.78 0.69 15.14
C ARG A 165 -10.29 1.99 15.78
N TRP A 166 -11.14 3.02 15.70
CA TRP A 166 -11.01 4.28 16.45
C TRP A 166 -10.98 4.03 17.96
N ASP A 167 -11.82 3.11 18.45
CA ASP A 167 -12.11 2.82 19.87
C ASP A 167 -10.92 2.36 20.72
N LEU A 168 -9.87 1.79 20.12
CA LEU A 168 -8.65 1.44 20.88
C LEU A 168 -7.44 2.32 20.54
N GLN A 169 -7.65 3.46 19.89
CA GLN A 169 -6.59 4.46 19.74
C GLN A 169 -6.63 5.41 20.92
N ARG A 170 -5.56 5.36 21.73
CA ARG A 170 -5.40 6.13 22.97
C ARG A 170 -5.46 7.65 22.77
N ASP A 171 -5.24 8.10 21.53
CA ASP A 171 -5.25 9.50 21.09
C ASP A 171 -6.52 9.85 20.29
N GLY A 172 -7.50 8.95 20.22
CA GLY A 172 -8.80 9.22 19.60
C GLY A 172 -9.62 10.15 20.49
N ASP A 173 -9.97 11.34 19.98
CA ASP A 173 -10.90 12.23 20.68
C ASP A 173 -12.34 11.70 20.53
N PHE A 174 -12.75 10.85 21.46
CA PHE A 174 -14.11 10.30 21.50
C PHE A 174 -15.16 11.32 21.95
N ALA A 175 -14.75 12.48 22.47
CA ALA A 175 -15.71 13.56 22.78
C ALA A 175 -16.33 14.12 21.49
N ALA A 176 -15.66 14.02 20.35
CA ALA A 176 -16.24 14.35 19.05
C ALA A 176 -17.30 13.33 18.55
N ILE A 177 -17.37 12.14 19.15
CA ILE A 177 -18.33 11.06 18.80
C ILE A 177 -19.50 11.01 19.81
N SER A 178 -19.47 11.84 20.86
CA SER A 178 -20.40 11.77 22.00
C SER A 178 -21.87 12.11 21.68
N GLY A 179 -22.22 12.44 20.43
CA GLY A 179 -23.62 12.59 20.01
C GLY A 179 -24.45 11.29 20.09
N VAL A 180 -23.80 10.13 20.30
CA VAL A 180 -24.49 8.85 20.56
C VAL A 180 -24.79 8.64 22.05
N GLY A 181 -24.11 9.37 22.95
CA GLY A 181 -24.32 9.30 24.39
C GLY A 181 -25.73 9.76 24.82
N ASP A 182 -26.38 10.59 24.02
CA ASP A 182 -27.75 11.06 24.26
C ASP A 182 -28.82 10.07 23.79
N LEU A 183 -28.47 9.09 22.94
CA LEU A 183 -29.39 8.04 22.49
C LEU A 183 -29.44 6.82 23.43
N VAL A 184 -28.50 6.71 24.37
CA VAL A 184 -28.36 5.57 25.31
C VAL A 184 -28.45 6.02 26.77
N ARG A 185 -28.89 7.26 27.05
CA ARG A 185 -29.36 7.56 28.41
C ARG A 185 -30.70 6.83 28.59
N PRO A 186 -30.81 5.84 29.49
CA PRO A 186 -32.12 5.36 29.89
C PRO A 186 -32.89 6.57 30.40
N GLN A 187 -34.06 6.84 29.80
CA GLN A 187 -34.97 7.83 30.35
C GLN A 187 -35.21 7.40 31.79
N THR A 188 -34.69 8.19 32.73
CA THR A 188 -34.99 8.00 34.13
C THR A 188 -36.47 8.32 34.24
N PRO A 189 -37.33 7.38 34.66
CA PRO A 189 -38.74 7.68 34.80
C PRO A 189 -38.89 8.88 35.72
N GLU A 190 -39.65 9.88 35.29
CA GLU A 190 -39.92 11.03 36.15
C GLU A 190 -40.60 10.52 37.43
N PRO A 191 -40.13 10.95 38.62
CA PRO A 191 -40.78 10.58 39.86
C PRO A 191 -42.16 11.25 39.92
N GLY A 192 -43.19 10.55 39.46
CA GLY A 192 -44.57 11.05 39.50
C GLY A 192 -45.56 10.52 38.45
N GLN A 193 -45.28 9.41 37.75
CA GLN A 193 -46.27 8.67 36.95
C GLN A 193 -46.45 7.25 37.47
#